data_AF-A0A369PWU4-F1
#
_entry.id   AF-A0A369PWU4-F1
#
_cell.length_a   1.000
_cell.length_b   1.000
_cell.length_c   1.000
_cell.angle_alpha   90.00
_cell.angle_beta   90.00
_cell.angle_gamma   90.00
#
_symmetry.space_group_name_H-M   'P 1'
#
loop_
_entity.id
_entity.type
_entity.pdbx_description
1 polymer ?
#
loop_
_entity_poly.entity_id
_entity_poly.type
_entity_poly.pdbx_seq_one_letter_code
_entity_poly.pdbx_strand_id
1 'polypeptide(L)' 'MEALQRFIDAQENSYNHALSEIRQGKKTSHWMWYIFPQIKGLGKSDTAKYYAINSKNEAEQYLNHPRLCKINCVNLK' A
#
# COMPACT_ATOMS: atom_id res chain seq x y z
N MET A 1 8.03 -8.31 -12.18
CA MET A 1 7.88 -6.85 -11.96
C MET A 1 6.44 -6.38 -12.15
N GLU A 2 5.70 -6.92 -13.14
CA GLU A 2 4.24 -6.76 -13.34
C GLU A 2 3.39 -6.74 -12.05
N ALA A 3 3.68 -7.63 -11.09
CA ALA A 3 2.92 -7.72 -9.85
C ALA A 3 2.87 -6.38 -9.10
N LEU A 4 3.99 -5.65 -8.97
CA LEU A 4 3.99 -4.44 -8.16
C LEU A 4 3.37 -3.22 -8.86
N GLN A 5 3.16 -3.28 -10.18
CA GLN A 5 2.69 -2.14 -10.96
C GLN A 5 1.32 -1.65 -10.49
N ARG A 6 0.42 -2.57 -10.11
CA ARG A 6 -0.90 -2.23 -9.56
C ARG A 6 -0.82 -1.29 -8.36
N PHE A 7 0.19 -1.44 -7.51
CA PHE A 7 0.40 -0.55 -6.37
C PHE A 7 0.94 0.80 -6.83
N ILE A 8 1.89 0.81 -7.76
CA ILE A 8 2.52 2.04 -8.26
C ILE A 8 1.46 2.93 -8.90
N ASP A 9 0.63 2.37 -9.78
CA ASP A 9 -0.41 3.12 -10.50
C ASP A 9 -1.44 3.72 -9.54
N ALA A 10 -1.84 2.95 -8.52
CA ALA A 10 -2.79 3.42 -7.51
C ALA A 10 -2.20 4.52 -6.62
N GLN A 11 -0.91 4.41 -6.29
CA GLN A 11 -0.21 5.39 -5.47
C GLN A 11 0.06 6.70 -6.21
N GLU A 12 0.28 6.68 -7.52
CA GLU A 12 0.62 7.87 -8.31
C GLU A 12 -0.34 9.04 -8.09
N ASN A 13 -1.65 8.74 -8.01
CA ASN A 13 -2.68 9.75 -7.83
C ASN A 13 -3.10 9.99 -6.36
N SER A 14 -2.69 9.12 -5.44
CA SER A 14 -3.23 9.08 -4.07
C SER A 14 -2.18 9.34 -2.99
N TYR A 15 -0.90 9.20 -3.32
CA TYR A 15 0.21 9.25 -2.37
C TYR A 15 0.27 10.57 -1.58
N ASN A 16 0.18 11.70 -2.28
CA ASN A 16 0.24 13.02 -1.64
C ASN A 16 -0.93 13.25 -0.69
N HIS A 17 -2.12 12.76 -1.06
CA HIS A 17 -3.32 12.85 -0.24
C HIS A 17 -3.19 11.97 1.01
N ALA A 18 -2.77 10.71 0.84
CA ALA A 18 -2.52 9.78 1.94
C ALA A 18 -1.48 10.32 2.92
N LEU A 19 -0.37 10.87 2.41
CA LEU A 19 0.68 11.47 3.24
C LEU A 19 0.15 12.67 4.06
N SER A 20 -0.69 13.51 3.46
CA SER A 20 -1.32 14.63 4.16
C SER A 20 -2.23 14.14 5.29
N GLU A 21 -3.09 13.16 5.02
CA GLU A 21 -3.99 12.57 6.02
C GLU A 21 -3.25 11.92 7.19
N ILE A 22 -2.16 11.19 6.89
CA ILE A 22 -1.31 10.56 7.91
C ILE A 22 -0.67 11.63 8.79
N ARG A 23 -0.14 12.71 8.21
CA ARG A 23 0.45 13.84 8.95
C ARG A 23 -0.58 14.57 9.82
N GLN A 24 -1.83 14.61 9.37
CA GLN A 24 -2.95 15.18 10.13
C GLN A 24 -3.53 14.19 11.17
N GLY A 25 -3.05 12.94 11.21
CA GLY A 25 -3.51 11.92 12.14
C GLY A 25 -4.94 11.42 11.89
N LYS A 26 -5.53 11.74 10.73
CA LYS A 26 -6.91 11.39 10.41
C LYS A 26 -7.04 10.96 8.95
N LYS A 27 -7.36 9.69 8.76
CA LYS A 27 -7.69 9.14 7.44
C LYS A 27 -9.12 9.51 7.03
N THR A 28 -9.29 10.01 5.81
CA THR A 28 -10.57 10.42 5.25
C THR A 28 -10.86 9.84 3.86
N SER A 29 -9.85 9.34 3.15
CA SER A 29 -9.99 8.84 1.77
C SER A 29 -9.56 7.38 1.62
N HIS A 30 -9.70 6.83 0.42
CA HIS A 30 -9.70 5.39 0.14
C HIS A 30 -8.36 4.85 -0.39
N TRP A 31 -7.30 4.89 0.44
CA TRP A 31 -5.95 4.47 0.03
C TRP A 31 -5.32 3.32 0.82
N MET A 32 -6.01 2.80 1.83
CA MET A 32 -5.41 1.81 2.75
C MET A 32 -4.91 0.55 2.01
N TRP A 33 -5.69 0.04 1.07
CA TRP A 33 -5.40 -1.25 0.42
C TRP A 33 -4.09 -1.29 -0.36
N TYR A 34 -3.65 -0.16 -0.92
CA TYR A 34 -2.46 -0.10 -1.79
C TYR A 34 -1.32 0.75 -1.23
N ILE A 35 -1.53 1.44 -0.10
CA ILE A 35 -0.46 2.09 0.68
C ILE A 35 0.01 1.15 1.80
N PHE A 36 -0.92 0.49 2.49
CA PHE A 36 -0.67 -0.52 3.53
C PHE A 36 -1.42 -1.82 3.19
N PRO A 37 -0.94 -2.56 2.18
CA PRO A 37 -1.61 -3.78 1.74
C PRO A 37 -1.53 -4.88 2.81
N GLN A 38 -2.56 -5.72 2.84
CA GLN A 38 -2.64 -6.87 3.74
C GLN A 38 -2.32 -8.17 3.00
N ILE A 39 -2.01 -9.23 3.75
CA ILE A 39 -1.82 -10.56 3.16
C ILE A 39 -3.14 -11.10 2.59
N LYS A 40 -3.03 -11.90 1.53
CA LYS A 40 -4.16 -12.58 0.89
C LYS A 40 -4.96 -13.40 1.92
N GLY A 41 -6.28 -13.23 1.88
CA GLY A 41 -7.22 -13.96 2.74
C GLY A 41 -7.73 -13.17 3.95
N LEU A 42 -7.08 -12.07 4.35
CA LEU A 42 -7.59 -11.21 5.43
C LEU A 42 -8.77 -10.35 4.97
N GLY A 43 -8.67 -9.77 3.78
CA GLY A 43 -9.70 -8.93 3.20
C GLY A 43 -10.76 -9.69 2.44
N LYS A 44 -12.03 -9.31 2.63
CA LYS A 44 -13.18 -9.92 1.92
C LYS A 44 -13.68 -9.10 0.73
N SER A 45 -13.43 -7.79 0.69
CA SER A 45 -13.82 -6.95 -0.43
C SER A 45 -12.95 -7.19 -1.67
N ASP A 46 -13.49 -6.93 -2.85
CA ASP A 46 -12.76 -7.19 -4.10
C ASP A 46 -11.53 -6.29 -4.25
N THR A 47 -11.61 -5.03 -3.81
CA THR A 47 -10.45 -4.13 -3.73
C THR A 47 -9.37 -4.69 -2.79
N ALA A 48 -9.77 -5.27 -1.67
CA ALA A 48 -8.85 -5.87 -0.72
C ALA A 48 -8.18 -7.13 -1.26
N LYS A 49 -8.90 -7.94 -2.06
CA LYS A 49 -8.34 -9.10 -2.75
C LYS A 49 -7.38 -8.67 -3.87
N TYR A 50 -7.74 -7.64 -4.63
CA TYR A 50 -6.94 -7.13 -5.75
C TYR A 50 -5.57 -6.60 -5.29
N TYR A 51 -5.54 -5.83 -4.20
CA TYR A 51 -4.30 -5.30 -3.63
C TYR A 51 -3.65 -6.20 -2.56
N ALA A 52 -4.13 -7.43 -2.39
CA ALA A 52 -3.54 -8.33 -1.40
C ALA A 52 -2.10 -8.72 -1.79
N ILE A 53 -1.24 -8.87 -0.78
CA ILE A 53 0.08 -9.50 -0.93
C ILE A 53 -0.10 -11.02 -0.93
N ASN A 54 0.34 -11.69 -2.00
CA ASN A 54 0.11 -13.11 -2.23
C ASN A 54 1.18 -14.01 -1.60
N SER A 55 2.35 -13.48 -1.29
CA SER A 55 3.47 -14.26 -0.77
C SER A 55 4.47 -13.41 0.02
N LYS A 56 5.30 -14.06 0.82
CA LYS A 56 6.43 -13.42 1.51
C LYS A 56 7.38 -12.72 0.53
N ASN A 57 7.69 -13.36 -0.60
CA ASN A 57 8.55 -12.79 -1.64
C ASN A 57 7.95 -11.51 -2.25
N GLU A 58 6.63 -11.46 -2.45
CA GLU A 58 5.96 -10.24 -2.90
C GLU A 58 6.00 -9.14 -1.83
N ALA A 59 5.85 -9.50 -0.54
CA ALA A 59 5.99 -8.57 0.57
C ALA A 59 7.41 -7.95 0.62
N GLU A 60 8.44 -8.79 0.49
CA GLU A 60 9.84 -8.36 0.46
C GLU A 60 10.11 -7.46 -0.74
N GLN A 61 9.59 -7.80 -1.92
CA GLN A 61 9.68 -6.93 -3.09
C GLN A 61 8.96 -5.60 -2.90
N TYR A 62 7.76 -5.59 -2.31
CA TYR A 62 7.03 -4.36 -2.00
C TYR A 62 7.81 -3.46 -1.05
N LEU A 63 8.38 -4.02 0.03
CA LEU A 63 9.17 -3.29 1.02
C LEU A 63 10.48 -2.75 0.44
N ASN A 64 11.15 -3.52 -0.40
CA ASN A 64 12.41 -3.11 -1.04
C ASN A 64 12.20 -2.23 -2.27
N HIS A 65 10.96 -2.01 -2.70
CA HIS A 65 10.68 -1.22 -3.88
C HIS A 65 10.93 0.28 -3.60
N PRO A 66 11.77 0.97 -4.40
CA PRO A 66 12.22 2.34 -4.12
C PRO A 66 11.10 3.37 -4.09
N ARG A 67 9.93 3.06 -4.66
CA ARG A 67 8.76 3.96 -4.70
C ARG A 67 7.63 3.61 -3.74
N LEU A 68 7.45 2.33 -3.37
CA LEU A 68 6.23 1.89 -2.65
C LEU A 68 6.38 2.01 -1.14
N CYS A 69 7.58 1.80 -0.61
CA CYS A 69 7.89 1.88 0.81
C CYS A 69 8.25 3.32 1.26
N LYS A 70 7.72 4.35 0.59
CA LYS A 70 8.10 5.75 0.88
C LYS A 70 7.26 6.41 1.98
N ILE A 71 6.00 6.02 2.15
CA ILE A 71 5.21 6.40 3.34
C ILE A 71 5.66 5.48 4.47
N ASN A 72 6.69 5.91 5.21
CA ASN A 72 7.20 5.38 6.48
C ASN A 72 6.69 3.97 6.88
N CYS A 73 6.91 2.93 6.05
CA CYS A 73 6.55 1.56 6.45
C CYS A 73 7.43 1.05 7.60
N VAL A 74 8.49 1.80 7.92
CA VAL A 74 9.56 1.41 8.86
C VAL A 74 9.76 2.42 10.00
N ASN A 75 9.02 3.53 10.02
CA ASN A 75 9.15 4.58 11.05
C ASN A 75 7.77 4.94 11.66
N LEU A 76 7.02 3.92 12.06
CA LEU A 76 6.11 4.04 13.20
C LEU A 76 6.95 3.83 14.46
N LYS A 77 7.68 4.86 14.86
CA LYS A 77 8.04 5.06 16.27
C LYS A 77 6.95 5.90 16.90
#